data_AF-A0AAD2VM65-F1
#
_entry.id   AF-A0AAD2VM65-F1
#
_cell.length_a   1.000
_cell.length_b   1.000
_cell.length_c   1.000
_cell.angle_alpha   90.00
_cell.angle_beta   90.00
_cell.angle_gamma   90.00
#
_symmetry.space_group_name_H-M   'P 1'
#
loop_
_entity.id
_entity.type
_entity.pdbx_description
1 polymer ?
#
loop_
_entity_poly.entity_id
_entity_poly.type
_entity_poly.pdbx_seq_one_letter_code
_entity_poly.pdbx_strand_id
1 'polypeptide(L)'
;ECNRPSFVVSGDAGKITISENGKVTPPSHQHSEVLIEFAIDYLKNNKKQGLMKCIGRCMGYLQIAAEIEALASGADKDAVVREALLREFDNPPFKKVPAYWFHPGLTYLKGRI
;
A
#
# COMPACT_ATOMS: atom_id res chain seq x y z
N GLU A 1 -11.62 18.01 -5.22
CA GLU A 1 -11.55 16.55 -5.40
C GLU A 1 -10.06 16.18 -5.34
N CYS A 2 -9.69 15.05 -4.74
CA CYS A 2 -8.28 14.62 -4.74
C CYS A 2 -7.86 14.21 -6.15
N ASN A 3 -6.65 14.58 -6.57
CA ASN A 3 -6.09 14.19 -7.85
C ASN A 3 -5.95 12.67 -7.89
N ARG A 4 -6.82 12.00 -8.65
CA ARG A 4 -6.77 10.54 -8.78
C ARG A 4 -5.47 10.14 -9.48
N PRO A 5 -4.87 8.99 -9.12
CA PRO A 5 -3.77 8.43 -9.88
C PRO A 5 -4.10 8.31 -11.37
N SER A 6 -3.12 8.56 -12.24
CA SER A 6 -3.25 8.43 -13.70
C SER A 6 -3.35 6.98 -14.19
N PHE A 7 -3.09 6.02 -13.29
CA PHE A 7 -3.16 4.59 -13.54
C PHE A 7 -4.30 3.95 -12.76
N VAL A 8 -4.71 2.78 -13.23
CA VAL A 8 -5.70 1.93 -12.57
C VAL A 8 -4.99 0.75 -11.93
N VAL A 9 -5.31 0.48 -10.67
CA VAL A 9 -4.91 -0.75 -9.98
C VAL A 9 -6.09 -1.69 -9.95
N SER A 10 -5.89 -2.92 -10.41
CA SER A 10 -6.84 -4.03 -10.25
C SER A 10 -6.17 -5.18 -9.51
N GLY A 11 -6.97 -5.94 -8.76
CA GLY A 11 -6.52 -7.12 -8.04
C GLY A 11 -7.34 -8.34 -8.43
N ASP A 12 -6.67 -9.43 -8.81
CA ASP A 12 -7.30 -10.73 -9.07
C ASP A 12 -6.52 -11.84 -8.35
N ALA A 13 -7.20 -12.66 -7.57
CA ALA A 13 -6.64 -13.81 -6.84
C ALA A 13 -5.30 -13.55 -6.12
N GLY A 14 -5.12 -12.37 -5.50
CA GLY A 14 -3.86 -12.01 -4.82
C GLY A 14 -2.87 -11.21 -5.69
N LYS A 15 -3.05 -11.19 -7.01
CA LYS A 15 -2.16 -10.50 -7.96
C LYS A 15 -2.64 -9.08 -8.25
N ILE A 16 -1.73 -8.12 -8.11
CA ILE A 16 -1.96 -6.75 -8.57
C ILE A 16 -1.60 -6.62 -10.04
N THR A 17 -2.46 -5.93 -10.80
CA THR A 17 -2.20 -5.46 -12.14
C THR A 17 -2.30 -3.93 -12.17
N ILE A 18 -1.32 -3.29 -12.79
CA ILE A 18 -1.35 -1.86 -13.07
C ILE A 18 -1.66 -1.66 -14.55
N SER A 19 -2.56 -0.72 -14.83
CA SER A 19 -2.91 -0.31 -16.18
C SER A 19 -2.77 1.20 -16.37
N GLU A 20 -1.98 1.61 -17.35
CA GLU A 20 -1.80 2.99 -17.78
C GLU A 20 -2.31 3.16 -19.20
N ASN A 21 -3.21 4.13 -19.43
CA ASN A 21 -3.79 4.39 -20.75
C ASN A 21 -4.36 3.12 -21.43
N GLY A 22 -4.94 2.21 -20.64
CA GLY A 22 -5.50 0.94 -21.10
C GLY A 22 -4.48 -0.16 -21.39
N LYS A 23 -3.19 0.04 -21.08
CA LYS A 23 -2.14 -0.97 -21.25
C LYS A 23 -1.64 -1.45 -19.90
N VAL A 24 -1.46 -2.76 -19.78
CA VAL A 24 -0.84 -3.36 -18.60
C VAL A 24 0.62 -2.95 -18.53
N THR A 25 1.03 -2.41 -17.38
CA THR A 25 2.40 -1.99 -17.11
C THR A 25 2.96 -2.73 -15.89
N PRO A 26 4.27 -3.02 -15.86
CA PRO A 26 4.90 -3.57 -14.66
C PRO A 26 4.76 -2.61 -13.47
N PRO A 27 4.50 -3.13 -12.24
CA PRO A 27 4.63 -2.36 -11.02
C PRO A 27 6.00 -1.68 -10.92
N SER A 28 6.01 -0.45 -10.41
CA SER A 28 7.23 0.35 -10.27
C SER A 28 7.17 1.17 -8.99
N HIS A 29 8.34 1.60 -8.52
CA HIS A 29 8.46 2.48 -7.37
C HIS A 29 7.59 3.74 -7.50
N GLN A 30 7.56 4.35 -8.69
CA GLN A 30 6.75 5.53 -8.97
C GLN A 30 5.25 5.29 -8.74
N HIS A 31 4.73 4.11 -9.07
CA HIS A 31 3.33 3.79 -8.80
C HIS A 31 3.04 3.71 -7.29
N SER A 32 3.99 3.19 -6.51
CA SER A 32 3.90 3.14 -5.04
C SER A 32 3.86 4.55 -4.45
N GLU A 33 4.79 5.42 -4.85
CA GLU A 33 4.87 6.81 -4.40
C GLU A 33 3.57 7.59 -4.70
N VAL A 34 3.05 7.47 -5.93
CA VAL A 34 1.81 8.17 -6.33
C VAL A 34 0.62 7.72 -5.47
N LEU A 35 0.53 6.44 -5.08
CA LEU A 35 -0.54 5.98 -4.19
C LEU A 35 -0.37 6.47 -2.75
N ILE A 36 0.86 6.58 -2.26
CA ILE A 36 1.15 7.13 -0.93
C ILE A 36 0.76 8.61 -0.90
N GLU A 37 1.18 9.39 -1.88
CA GLU A 37 0.81 10.80 -2.03
C GLU A 37 -0.71 10.98 -2.12
N PHE A 38 -1.37 10.13 -2.92
CA PHE A 38 -2.82 10.12 -3.02
C PHE A 38 -3.49 9.82 -1.69
N ALA A 39 -3.01 8.82 -0.93
CA ALA A 39 -3.56 8.49 0.39
C ALA A 39 -3.42 9.64 1.39
N ILE A 40 -2.29 10.36 1.37
CA ILE A 40 -2.04 11.54 2.19
C ILE A 40 -3.00 12.68 1.81
N ASP A 41 -3.10 12.99 0.51
CA ASP A 41 -4.01 14.02 0.01
C ASP A 41 -5.47 13.68 0.33
N TYR A 42 -5.83 12.41 0.17
CA TYR A 42 -7.16 11.88 0.48
C TYR A 42 -7.52 12.10 1.96
N LEU A 43 -6.60 11.76 2.87
CA LEU A 43 -6.78 11.94 4.31
C LEU A 43 -6.92 13.42 4.70
N LYS A 44 -6.10 14.29 4.10
CA LYS A 44 -6.11 15.73 4.40
C LYS A 44 -7.42 16.40 3.95
N ASN A 45 -7.93 16.01 2.78
CA ASN A 45 -8.95 16.78 2.08
C ASN A 45 -10.37 16.17 2.09
N ASN A 46 -10.57 14.90 2.49
CA ASN A 46 -11.89 14.24 2.40
C ASN A 46 -12.65 14.09 3.73
N LYS A 47 -12.37 14.93 4.73
CA LYS A 47 -12.96 14.83 6.09
C LYS A 47 -14.50 14.80 6.13
N LYS A 48 -15.18 15.30 5.09
CA LYS A 48 -16.65 15.27 4.95
C LYS A 48 -17.24 13.85 4.84
N GLN A 49 -16.46 12.84 4.45
CA GLN A 49 -16.94 11.46 4.30
C GLN A 49 -16.90 10.64 5.60
N GLY A 50 -16.56 11.26 6.73
CA GLY A 50 -16.39 10.62 8.03
C GLY A 50 -14.96 10.11 8.21
N LEU A 51 -14.29 10.57 9.28
CA LEU A 51 -12.85 10.37 9.49
C LEU A 51 -12.44 8.89 9.47
N MET A 52 -13.21 8.01 10.12
CA MET A 52 -12.91 6.57 10.15
C MET A 52 -13.00 5.90 8.77
N LYS A 53 -13.95 6.32 7.93
CA LYS A 53 -14.07 5.83 6.55
C LYS A 53 -12.87 6.30 5.72
N CYS A 54 -12.42 7.54 5.91
CA CYS A 54 -11.23 8.05 5.26
C CYS A 54 -9.98 7.27 5.67
N ILE A 55 -9.79 7.05 6.97
CA ILE A 55 -8.67 6.26 7.49
C ILE A 55 -8.66 4.85 6.88
N GLY A 56 -9.81 4.16 6.89
CA GLY A 56 -9.91 2.81 6.30
C GLY A 56 -9.54 2.77 4.83
N ARG A 57 -9.96 3.77 4.04
CA ARG A 57 -9.58 3.87 2.61
C ARG A 57 -8.09 4.15 2.42
N CYS A 58 -7.53 5.08 3.20
CA CYS A 58 -6.09 5.38 3.16
C CYS A 58 -5.25 4.16 3.52
N MET A 59 -5.65 3.38 4.53
CA MET A 59 -4.96 2.11 4.85
C MET A 59 -4.97 1.14 3.67
N GLY A 60 -6.09 1.03 2.94
CA GLY A 60 -6.15 0.22 1.72
C GLY A 60 -5.21 0.72 0.61
N TYR A 61 -5.13 2.02 0.38
CA TYR A 61 -4.17 2.58 -0.59
C TYR A 61 -2.72 2.33 -0.20
N LEU A 62 -2.37 2.47 1.08
CA LEU A 62 -1.02 2.21 1.57
C LEU A 62 -0.65 0.72 1.48
N GLN A 63 -1.61 -0.18 1.71
CA GLN A 63 -1.42 -1.62 1.50
C GLN A 63 -1.10 -1.94 0.02
N ILE A 64 -1.84 -1.35 -0.92
CA ILE A 64 -1.58 -1.51 -2.36
C ILE A 64 -0.21 -0.96 -2.74
N ALA A 65 0.17 0.22 -2.22
CA ALA A 65 1.49 0.79 -2.45
C ALA A 65 2.61 -0.15 -1.99
N ALA A 66 2.44 -0.77 -0.81
CA ALA A 66 3.38 -1.76 -0.29
C ALA A 66 3.54 -2.98 -1.21
N GLU A 67 2.43 -3.52 -1.71
CA GLU A 67 2.45 -4.66 -2.65
C GLU A 67 3.16 -4.28 -3.95
N ILE A 68 2.90 -3.09 -4.48
CA ILE A 68 3.57 -2.57 -5.68
C ILE A 68 5.07 -2.41 -5.46
N GLU A 69 5.48 -1.85 -4.32
CA GLU A 69 6.89 -1.70 -3.96
C GLU A 69 7.60 -3.05 -3.84
N ALA A 70 6.93 -4.04 -3.24
CA ALA A 70 7.46 -5.40 -3.12
C ALA A 70 7.68 -6.03 -4.49
N LEU A 71 6.74 -5.86 -5.42
CA LEU A 71 6.86 -6.34 -6.80
C LEU A 71 7.95 -5.59 -7.58
N ALA A 72 8.05 -4.27 -7.42
CA ALA A 72 9.03 -3.43 -8.10
C ALA A 72 10.47 -3.71 -7.66
N SER A 73 10.67 -4.00 -6.37
CA SER A 73 11.97 -4.33 -5.78
C SER A 73 12.41 -5.79 -5.99
N GLY A 74 11.51 -6.65 -6.50
CA GLY A 74 11.76 -8.09 -6.60
C GLY A 74 11.71 -8.82 -5.25
N ALA A 75 11.16 -8.19 -4.22
CA ALA A 75 10.99 -8.77 -2.89
C ALA A 75 10.07 -10.00 -2.88
N ASP A 76 9.25 -10.18 -3.92
CA ASP A 76 8.48 -11.41 -4.15
C ASP A 76 9.38 -12.64 -4.33
N LYS A 77 10.66 -12.44 -4.70
CA LYS A 77 11.63 -13.50 -5.01
C LYS A 77 12.72 -13.67 -3.96
N ASP A 78 12.84 -12.73 -3.01
CA ASP A 78 13.91 -12.71 -2.00
C ASP A 78 13.34 -12.43 -0.61
N ALA A 79 13.46 -13.41 0.29
CA ALA A 79 12.94 -13.32 1.66
C ALA A 79 13.62 -12.23 2.51
N VAL A 80 14.89 -11.92 2.27
CA VAL A 80 15.64 -10.89 3.00
C VAL A 80 15.20 -9.50 2.55
N VAL A 81 15.08 -9.29 1.24
CA VAL A 81 14.54 -8.03 0.69
C VAL A 81 13.08 -7.85 1.13
N ARG A 82 12.31 -8.94 1.14
CA ARG A 82 10.93 -8.96 1.66
C ARG A 82 10.87 -8.52 3.11
N GLU A 83 11.70 -9.09 3.98
CA GLU A 83 11.72 -8.75 5.41
C GLU A 83 12.12 -7.29 5.63
N ALA A 84 13.10 -6.78 4.89
CA ALA A 84 13.52 -5.38 4.96
C ALA A 84 12.38 -4.41 4.59
N LEU A 85 11.67 -4.67 3.49
CA LEU A 85 10.55 -3.83 3.04
C LEU A 85 9.36 -3.90 4.00
N LEU A 86 9.05 -5.10 4.49
CA LEU A 86 7.98 -5.33 5.45
C LEU A 86 8.21 -4.62 6.79
N ARG A 87 9.47 -4.46 7.21
CA ARG A 87 9.84 -3.75 8.44
C ARG A 87 9.50 -2.26 8.38
N GLU A 88 9.64 -1.62 7.22
CA GLU A 88 9.25 -0.21 7.03
C GLU A 88 7.74 -0.01 7.19
N PHE A 89 6.94 -0.95 6.67
CA PHE A 89 5.49 -0.96 6.85
C PHE A 89 5.05 -1.30 8.28
N ASP A 90 5.94 -1.91 9.06
CA ASP A 90 5.68 -2.39 10.40
C ASP A 90 6.36 -1.55 11.49
N ASN A 91 6.30 -0.23 11.34
CA ASN A 91 6.89 0.73 12.26
C ASN A 91 5.83 1.48 13.07
N PRO A 92 5.30 0.87 14.16
CA PRO A 92 4.23 1.48 14.94
C PRO A 92 4.76 2.66 15.77
N PRO A 93 3.91 3.65 16.10
CA PRO A 93 4.32 4.85 16.85
C PRO A 93 4.60 4.61 18.34
N PHE A 94 4.71 3.35 18.79
CA PHE A 94 4.90 2.99 20.19
C PHE A 94 6.37 2.69 20.51
N LYS A 95 6.85 3.21 21.64
CA LYS A 95 8.18 2.87 22.18
C LYS A 95 8.32 1.38 22.53
N LYS A 96 7.23 0.75 22.95
CA LYS A 96 7.11 -0.70 23.18
C LYS A 96 5.79 -1.15 22.57
N VAL A 97 5.87 -2.08 21.63
CA VAL A 97 4.68 -2.62 20.95
C VAL A 97 3.87 -3.46 21.95
N PRO A 98 2.56 -3.20 22.14
CA PRO A 98 1.71 -4.04 22.98
C PRO A 98 1.68 -5.49 22.47
N ALA A 99 1.57 -6.46 23.37
CA ALA A 99 1.57 -7.88 23.01
C ALA A 99 0.44 -8.30 22.05
N TYR A 100 -0.65 -7.53 21.99
CA TYR A 100 -1.81 -7.76 21.13
C TYR A 100 -1.86 -6.79 19.93
N TRP A 101 -0.77 -6.08 19.65
CA TRP A 101 -0.73 -5.19 18.49
C TRP A 101 -0.86 -5.99 17.20
N PHE A 102 -1.90 -5.69 16.43
CA PHE A 102 -2.06 -6.26 15.11
C PHE A 102 -1.21 -5.44 14.14
N HIS A 103 -0.23 -6.10 13.50
CA HIS A 103 0.67 -5.51 12.52
C HIS A 103 -0.03 -5.50 11.14
N PRO A 104 -0.82 -4.46 10.79
CA PRO A 104 -1.90 -4.61 9.81
C PRO A 104 -1.37 -4.69 8.38
N GLY A 105 -0.31 -3.93 8.08
CA GLY A 105 0.39 -4.00 6.80
C GLY A 105 1.14 -5.31 6.65
N LEU A 106 1.88 -5.71 7.69
CA LEU A 106 2.69 -6.94 7.69
C LEU A 106 1.85 -8.21 7.55
N THR A 107 0.79 -8.34 8.35
CA THR A 107 -0.07 -9.53 8.36
C THR A 107 -0.77 -9.72 7.02
N TYR A 108 -1.23 -8.61 6.44
CA TYR A 108 -1.89 -8.60 5.14
C TYR A 108 -0.93 -9.00 4.00
N LEU A 109 0.28 -8.43 3.94
CA LEU A 109 1.27 -8.74 2.91
C LEU A 109 1.85 -10.16 3.02
N LYS A 110 1.96 -10.71 4.23
CA LYS A 110 2.38 -12.11 4.45
C LYS A 110 1.35 -13.12 3.93
N GLY A 111 0.06 -12.77 3.90
CA GLY A 111 -1.00 -13.69 3.49
C GLY A 111 -1.37 -13.68 2.00
N ARG A 112 -0.92 -12.68 1.23
CA ARG A 112 -1.29 -12.49 -0.19
C ARG A 112 -0.20 -12.78 -1.21
N ILE A 113 1.08 -12.64 -0.83
CA ILE A 113 2.24 -12.90 -1.70
C ILE A 113 2.81 -14.29 -1.40
#